data_AF-A0A258SKZ9-F1
#
_entry.id   AF-A0A258SKZ9-F1
#
_cell.length_a   1.000
_cell.length_b   1.000
_cell.length_c   1.000
_cell.angle_alpha   90.00
_cell.angle_beta   90.00
_cell.angle_gamma   90.00
#
_symmetry.space_group_name_H-M   'P 1'
#
loop_
_entity.id
_entity.type
_entity.pdbx_description
1 polymer ?
#
loop_
_entity_poly.entity_id
_entity_poly.type
_entity_poly.pdbx_seq_one_letter_code
_entity_poly.pdbx_strand_id
1 'polypeptide(L)'
;MSLHLELGSMVEAAFGRDLDAPPEQKQDALVVRLKNGVTLYVRYAAVDAYSLRWVDGDAESGIDTAPLHPSLATFPNHFHDANGHIVADPVTHPDALPQDNLQKLIRALLDDPMLGVRKLA
;
A
#
# COMPACT_ATOMS: atom_id res chain seq x y z
N MET A 1 1.57 -18.25 12.03
CA MET A 1 1.26 -18.26 10.58
C MET A 1 1.95 -17.03 9.98
N SER A 2 2.36 -17.05 8.70
CA SER A 2 3.10 -15.91 8.12
C SER A 2 2.15 -14.72 7.97
N LEU A 3 2.57 -13.53 8.40
CA LEU A 3 1.76 -12.30 8.28
C LEU A 3 1.25 -12.08 6.85
N HIS A 4 2.10 -12.30 5.84
CA HIS A 4 1.71 -12.15 4.43
C HIS A 4 0.62 -13.14 4.01
N LEU A 5 0.61 -14.37 4.55
CA LEU A 5 -0.46 -15.34 4.30
C LEU A 5 -1.79 -14.86 4.89
N GLU A 6 -1.78 -14.37 6.13
CA GLU A 6 -2.97 -13.84 6.80
C GLU A 6 -3.53 -12.62 6.05
N LEU A 7 -2.64 -11.73 5.60
CA LEU A 7 -3.02 -10.57 4.78
C LEU A 7 -3.62 -11.01 3.43
N GLY A 8 -3.02 -12.01 2.76
CA GLY A 8 -3.54 -12.53 1.50
C GLY A 8 -4.96 -13.09 1.63
N SER A 9 -5.21 -13.93 2.63
CA SER A 9 -6.55 -14.47 2.91
C SER A 9 -7.56 -13.38 3.26
N MET A 10 -7.15 -12.37 4.02
CA MET A 10 -7.99 -11.21 4.34
C MET A 10 -8.35 -10.42 3.08
N VAL A 11 -7.37 -10.14 2.21
CA VAL A 11 -7.58 -9.40 0.95
C VAL A 11 -8.54 -10.15 0.04
N GLU A 12 -8.36 -11.47 -0.13
CA GLU A 12 -9.26 -12.29 -0.94
C GLU A 12 -10.69 -12.28 -0.40
N ALA A 13 -10.87 -12.40 0.91
CA ALA A 13 -12.18 -12.39 1.54
C ALA A 13 -12.88 -11.02 1.45
N ALA A 14 -12.13 -9.92 1.60
CA ALA A 14 -12.70 -8.57 1.65
C ALA A 14 -12.89 -7.94 0.26
N PHE A 15 -12.02 -8.24 -0.71
CA PHE A 15 -11.94 -7.54 -1.99
C PHE A 15 -12.01 -8.46 -3.21
N GLY A 16 -12.38 -9.74 -3.06
CA GLY A 16 -12.35 -10.71 -4.17
C GLY A 16 -13.07 -10.28 -5.45
N ARG A 17 -14.05 -9.37 -5.39
CA ARG A 17 -14.73 -8.81 -6.58
C ARG A 17 -13.91 -7.74 -7.31
N ASP A 18 -13.00 -7.09 -6.60
CA ASP A 18 -12.17 -5.98 -7.07
C ASP A 18 -10.77 -6.45 -7.51
N LEU A 19 -10.43 -7.70 -7.23
CA LEU A 19 -9.17 -8.33 -7.64
C LEU A 19 -9.21 -8.79 -9.09
N ASP A 20 -8.14 -8.52 -9.84
CA ASP A 20 -7.91 -9.03 -11.19
C ASP A 20 -7.43 -10.50 -11.17
N ALA A 21 -6.70 -10.88 -10.13
CA ALA A 21 -6.27 -12.24 -9.86
C ALA A 21 -6.18 -12.49 -8.34
N PRO A 22 -6.23 -13.75 -7.86
CA PRO A 22 -6.00 -14.06 -6.45
C PRO A 22 -4.68 -13.45 -5.93
N PRO A 23 -4.61 -13.03 -4.65
CA PRO A 23 -3.38 -12.46 -4.10
C PRO A 23 -2.21 -13.43 -4.20
N GLU A 24 -1.10 -12.97 -4.75
CA GLU A 24 0.07 -13.82 -5.02
C GLU A 24 1.12 -13.66 -3.92
N GLN A 25 1.49 -14.77 -3.31
CA GLN A 25 2.53 -14.80 -2.28
C GLN A 25 3.91 -14.94 -2.91
N LYS A 26 4.83 -14.06 -2.52
CA LYS A 26 6.27 -14.15 -2.78
C LYS A 26 7.01 -14.39 -1.46
N GLN A 27 8.32 -14.60 -1.56
CA GLN A 27 9.15 -14.89 -0.38
C GLN A 27 9.12 -13.77 0.67
N ASP A 28 9.13 -12.51 0.22
CA ASP A 28 9.23 -11.31 1.06
C ASP A 28 8.08 -10.32 0.84
N ALA A 29 7.09 -10.67 0.01
CA ALA A 29 6.04 -9.76 -0.41
C ALA A 29 4.72 -10.49 -0.70
N LEU A 30 3.63 -9.76 -0.53
CA LEU A 30 2.32 -10.10 -1.07
C LEU A 30 2.03 -9.18 -2.27
N VAL A 31 1.65 -9.75 -3.41
CA VAL A 31 1.28 -9.00 -4.60
C VAL A 31 -0.24 -9.04 -4.78
N VAL A 32 -0.86 -7.86 -4.83
CA VAL A 32 -2.30 -7.67 -5.03
C VAL A 32 -2.50 -6.96 -6.36
N ARG A 33 -3.31 -7.55 -7.24
CA ARG A 33 -3.64 -6.96 -8.56
C ARG A 33 -5.11 -6.57 -8.55
N LEU A 34 -5.38 -5.28 -8.72
CA LEU A 34 -6.73 -4.71 -8.71
C LEU A 34 -7.23 -4.54 -10.15
N LYS A 35 -8.54 -4.70 -10.35
CA LYS A 35 -9.20 -4.58 -11.67
C LYS A 35 -9.09 -3.19 -12.30
N ASN A 36 -8.80 -2.16 -11.51
CA ASN A 36 -8.58 -0.81 -12.01
C ASN A 36 -7.17 -0.60 -12.60
N GLY A 37 -6.35 -1.65 -12.68
CA GLY A 37 -5.00 -1.60 -13.25
C GLY A 37 -3.89 -1.46 -12.22
N VAL A 38 -4.22 -1.21 -10.95
CA VAL A 38 -3.22 -1.07 -9.89
C VAL A 38 -2.60 -2.42 -9.54
N THR A 39 -1.26 -2.46 -9.53
CA THR A 39 -0.50 -3.57 -8.92
C THR A 39 0.17 -3.09 -7.64
N LEU A 40 -0.24 -3.65 -6.50
CA LEU A 40 0.25 -3.32 -5.17
C LEU A 40 1.19 -4.43 -4.66
N TYR A 41 2.36 -4.03 -4.18
CA TYR A 41 3.37 -4.85 -3.53
C TYR A 41 3.42 -4.51 -2.05
N VAL A 42 3.05 -5.47 -1.22
CA VAL A 42 2.92 -5.34 0.23
C VAL A 42 4.09 -6.06 0.90
N ARG A 43 4.89 -5.34 1.67
CA ARG A 43 5.98 -5.89 2.49
C ARG A 43 5.85 -5.41 3.91
N TYR A 44 5.80 -6.33 4.86
CA TYR A 44 5.91 -6.04 6.29
C TYR A 44 7.14 -6.76 6.85
N ALA A 45 8.09 -6.00 7.37
CA ALA A 45 9.24 -6.53 8.12
C ALA A 45 8.89 -6.77 9.60
N ALA A 46 7.98 -5.95 10.14
CA ALA A 46 7.33 -6.09 11.43
C ALA A 46 5.93 -5.46 11.34
N VAL A 47 5.08 -5.61 12.35
CA VAL A 47 3.69 -5.09 12.32
C VAL A 47 3.62 -3.56 12.10
N ASP A 48 4.63 -2.84 12.57
CA ASP A 48 4.80 -1.38 12.52
C ASP A 48 5.85 -0.94 11.49
N ALA A 49 6.44 -1.87 10.73
CA ALA A 49 7.50 -1.59 9.77
C ALA A 49 7.16 -2.20 8.39
N TYR A 50 6.84 -1.35 7.42
CA TYR A 50 6.32 -1.75 6.13
C TYR A 50 6.78 -0.89 4.95
N SER A 51 6.63 -1.48 3.77
CA SER A 51 6.74 -0.85 2.46
C SER A 51 5.58 -1.31 1.59
N LEU A 52 4.71 -0.37 1.21
CA LEU A 52 3.50 -0.59 0.43
C LEU A 52 3.64 0.20 -0.87
N ARG A 53 4.06 -0.48 -1.94
CA ARG A 53 4.40 0.16 -3.23
C ARG A 53 3.40 -0.23 -4.28
N TRP A 54 2.96 0.69 -5.12
CA TRP A 54 2.07 0.35 -6.22
C TRP A 54 2.40 1.08 -7.52
N VAL A 55 1.92 0.49 -8.61
CA VAL A 55 2.04 1.02 -9.96
C VAL A 55 0.64 1.18 -10.56
N ASP A 56 0.40 2.32 -11.19
CA ASP A 56 -0.79 2.67 -12.01
C ASP A 56 -0.33 3.22 -13.37
N GLY A 57 -0.36 2.38 -14.40
CA GLY A 57 0.24 2.71 -15.70
C GLY A 57 1.75 2.95 -15.55
N ASP A 58 2.21 4.16 -15.89
CA ASP A 58 3.61 4.56 -15.75
C ASP A 58 3.92 5.27 -14.41
N ALA A 59 2.92 5.47 -13.56
CA ALA A 59 3.08 6.11 -12.26
C ALA A 59 3.41 5.09 -11.18
N GLU A 60 4.45 5.35 -10.39
CA GLU A 60 4.79 4.57 -9.19
C GLU A 60 4.55 5.43 -7.94
N SER A 61 4.04 4.81 -6.89
CA SER A 61 3.79 5.47 -5.62
C SER A 61 4.01 4.49 -4.47
N GLY A 62 4.16 5.01 -3.26
CA GLY A 62 4.52 4.16 -2.14
C GLY A 62 4.29 4.75 -0.78
N ILE A 63 3.96 3.93 0.19
CA ILE A 63 3.95 4.30 1.61
C ILE A 63 4.97 3.44 2.32
N ASP A 64 5.94 4.09 2.97
CA ASP A 64 7.04 3.44 3.64
C ASP A 64 7.16 3.94 5.09
N THR A 65 7.65 3.09 5.99
CA THR A 65 8.07 3.49 7.34
C THR A 65 9.59 3.74 7.43
N ALA A 66 10.32 3.52 6.33
CA ALA A 66 11.75 3.72 6.23
C ALA A 66 12.15 4.16 4.79
N PRO A 67 13.15 5.05 4.62
CA PRO A 67 13.93 5.74 5.66
C PRO A 67 13.07 6.73 6.47
N LEU A 68 13.59 7.19 7.61
CA LEU A 68 12.83 8.04 8.53
C LEU A 68 12.79 9.50 8.04
N HIS A 69 11.62 10.13 8.15
CA HIS A 69 11.40 11.55 7.85
C HIS A 69 10.76 12.28 9.05
N PRO A 70 11.55 12.67 10.07
CA PRO A 70 11.04 13.19 11.35
C PRO A 70 10.20 14.46 11.27
N SER A 71 10.29 15.21 10.17
CA SER A 71 9.56 16.46 9.97
C SER A 71 8.13 16.27 9.46
N LEU A 72 7.74 15.05 9.05
CA LEU A 72 6.41 14.78 8.51
C LEU A 72 5.42 14.52 9.65
N ALA A 73 4.18 15.00 9.46
CA ALA A 73 3.12 14.89 10.46
C ALA A 73 2.74 13.44 10.82
N THR A 74 3.04 12.50 9.93
CA THR A 74 2.74 11.08 10.05
C THR A 74 3.98 10.27 10.42
N PHE A 75 5.02 10.87 10.97
CA PHE A 75 6.20 10.12 11.39
C PHE A 75 5.82 8.88 12.23
N PRO A 76 6.36 7.67 11.93
CA PRO A 76 7.42 7.38 10.96
C PRO A 76 7.00 7.17 9.49
N ASN A 77 5.72 6.92 9.21
CA ASN A 77 5.26 6.62 7.85
C ASN A 77 5.14 7.86 6.98
N HIS A 78 5.36 7.68 5.69
CA HIS A 78 5.36 8.74 4.70
C HIS A 78 4.95 8.21 3.33
N PHE A 79 4.37 9.09 2.53
CA PHE A 79 3.90 8.79 1.18
C PHE A 79 4.86 9.37 0.15
N HIS A 80 5.36 8.51 -0.73
CA HIS A 80 6.05 8.82 -1.97
C HIS A 80 5.00 8.97 -3.07
N ASP A 81 4.78 10.20 -3.54
CA ASP A 81 3.82 10.47 -4.61
C ASP A 81 4.38 10.12 -5.99
N ALA A 82 3.49 10.06 -6.98
CA ALA A 82 3.83 9.77 -8.38
C ALA A 82 4.74 10.81 -9.05
N ASN A 83 4.90 11.99 -8.44
CA ASN A 83 5.79 13.06 -8.92
C ASN A 83 7.16 13.01 -8.22
N GLY A 84 7.41 12.03 -7.34
CA GLY A 84 8.67 11.87 -6.61
C GLY A 84 8.79 12.71 -5.34
N HIS A 85 7.71 13.33 -4.86
CA HIS A 85 7.70 14.02 -3.58
C HIS A 85 7.46 13.06 -2.42
N ILE A 86 8.00 13.41 -1.26
CA ILE A 86 7.76 12.72 0.00
C ILE A 86 6.90 13.62 0.88
N VAL A 87 5.69 13.16 1.20
CA VAL A 87 4.69 13.91 1.96
C VAL A 87 4.14 13.04 3.10
N ALA A 88 3.32 13.66 3.97
CA ALA A 88 2.64 12.93 5.02
C ALA A 88 1.71 11.87 4.41
N ASP A 89 1.71 10.67 4.98
CA ASP A 89 0.88 9.56 4.53
C ASP A 89 -0.60 9.82 4.83
N PRO A 90 -1.48 9.91 3.82
CA PRO A 90 -2.89 10.20 4.04
C PRO A 90 -3.72 8.98 4.48
N VAL A 91 -3.15 7.77 4.50
CA VAL A 91 -3.91 6.51 4.61
C VAL A 91 -3.57 5.71 5.86
N THR A 92 -2.28 5.40 6.09
CA THR A 92 -1.90 4.36 7.06
C THR A 92 -1.44 4.92 8.41
N HIS A 93 -1.47 4.08 9.44
CA HIS A 93 -1.01 4.41 10.77
C HIS A 93 -0.19 3.24 11.35
N PRO A 94 1.07 3.43 11.80
CA PRO A 94 1.95 2.33 12.23
C PRO A 94 1.43 1.57 13.46
N ASP A 95 0.71 2.26 14.35
CA ASP A 95 0.06 1.60 15.50
C ASP A 95 -1.23 0.83 15.14
N ALA A 96 -1.72 0.93 13.89
CA ALA A 96 -2.87 0.16 13.44
C ALA A 96 -2.43 -1.26 13.02
N LEU A 97 -3.38 -2.19 13.03
CA LEU A 97 -3.12 -3.54 12.57
C LEU A 97 -2.75 -3.52 11.06
N PRO A 98 -1.79 -4.36 10.61
CA PRO A 98 -1.46 -4.49 9.19
C PRO A 98 -2.67 -4.71 8.29
N GLN A 99 -3.67 -5.47 8.79
CA GLN A 99 -4.93 -5.70 8.09
C GLN A 99 -5.71 -4.41 7.87
N ASP A 100 -5.80 -3.54 8.88
CA ASP A 100 -6.54 -2.29 8.81
C ASP A 100 -5.87 -1.31 7.84
N ASN A 101 -4.54 -1.19 7.90
CA ASN A 101 -3.76 -0.38 6.97
C ASN A 101 -3.94 -0.86 5.53
N LEU A 102 -3.81 -2.17 5.29
CA LEU A 102 -3.94 -2.71 3.95
C LEU A 102 -5.37 -2.57 3.40
N GLN A 103 -6.41 -2.77 4.22
CA GLN A 103 -7.79 -2.53 3.79
C GLN A 103 -8.06 -1.07 3.44
N LYS A 104 -7.58 -0.13 4.27
CA LYS A 104 -7.72 1.31 4.00
C LYS A 104 -7.02 1.68 2.71
N LEU A 105 -5.80 1.19 2.50
CA LEU A 105 -5.04 1.45 1.29
C LEU A 105 -5.73 0.88 0.05
N ILE A 106 -6.15 -0.39 0.05
CA ILE A 106 -6.84 -0.97 -1.11
C ILE A 106 -8.11 -0.18 -1.45
N ARG A 107 -8.92 0.22 -0.44
CA ARG A 107 -10.10 1.07 -0.69
C ARG A 107 -9.73 2.42 -1.31
N ALA A 108 -8.68 3.08 -0.80
CA ALA A 108 -8.22 4.34 -1.35
C ALA A 108 -7.70 4.20 -2.78
N LEU A 109 -6.95 3.14 -3.08
CA LEU A 109 -6.42 2.88 -4.43
C LEU A 109 -7.50 2.47 -5.44
N LEU A 110 -8.60 1.87 -4.99
CA LEU A 110 -9.75 1.60 -5.85
C LEU A 110 -10.48 2.89 -6.27
N ASP A 111 -10.49 3.91 -5.40
CA ASP A 111 -11.13 5.21 -5.63
C ASP A 111 -10.21 6.16 -6.42
N ASP A 112 -8.98 6.34 -5.96
CA ASP A 112 -7.98 7.21 -6.58
C ASP A 112 -6.57 6.62 -6.40
N PRO A 113 -6.00 5.96 -7.43
CA PRO A 113 -4.64 5.43 -7.39
C PRO A 113 -3.56 6.48 -7.09
N MET A 114 -3.84 7.77 -7.32
CA MET A 114 -2.90 8.88 -7.07
C MET A 114 -3.05 9.51 -5.69
N LEU A 115 -4.03 9.08 -4.88
CA LEU A 115 -4.28 9.60 -3.54
C LEU A 115 -4.36 11.13 -3.47
N GLY A 116 -5.02 11.76 -4.46
CA GLY A 116 -5.20 13.20 -4.59
C GLY A 116 -4.06 13.95 -5.30
N VAL A 117 -3.00 13.25 -5.72
CA VAL A 117 -1.87 13.85 -6.44
C VAL A 117 -2.23 14.03 -7.90
N ARG A 118 -1.96 15.23 -8.44
CA ARG A 118 -2.14 15.48 -9.88
C ARG A 118 -0.92 14.98 -10.64
N LYS A 119 -1.12 14.18 -11.68
CA LYS A 119 -0.05 13.85 -12.65
C LYS A 119 0.45 15.14 -13.30
N LEU A 120 1.76 15.36 -13.27
CA LEU A 120 2.38 16.40 -14.09
C LEU A 120 2.28 15.96 -15.56
N ALA A 121 1.71 16.83 -16.40
CA ALA A 121 1.51 16.60 -17.83
C ALA A 121 2.78 16.86 -18.65
#